data_AF-A0A524NDM4-F1
#
_entry.id   AF-A0A524NDM4-F1
#
_cell.length_a   1.000
_cell.length_b   1.000
_cell.length_c   1.000
_cell.angle_alpha   90.00
_cell.angle_beta   90.00
_cell.angle_gamma   90.00
#
_symmetry.space_group_name_H-M   'P 1'
#
loop_
_entity.id
_entity.type
_entity.pdbx_description
1 polymer ?
#
loop_
_entity_poly.entity_id
_entity_poly.type
_entity_poly.pdbx_seq_one_letter_code
_entity_poly.pdbx_strand_id
1 'polypeptide(L)'
;MALGSRAYLVPLPLSAYAAMSIVTFVAYGVDKSRARRGRWRIPEATLHLLDAACGWPGGLAAQRFFRHKVRKTSFQISFWAIVAIHVAFWSWRLLPAW
;
A
#
# COMPACT_ATOMS: atom_id res chain seq x y z
N MET A 1 10.34 28.48 -19.64
CA MET A 1 10.91 27.16 -20.00
C MET A 1 11.18 26.36 -18.73
N ALA A 2 10.15 25.78 -18.10
CA ALA A 2 10.27 24.98 -16.85
C ALA A 2 9.23 23.83 -16.78
N LEU A 3 8.66 23.44 -17.93
CA LEU A 3 7.65 22.37 -18.02
C LEU A 3 8.28 20.97 -18.01
N GLY A 4 9.59 20.85 -18.23
CA GLY A 4 10.29 19.57 -18.34
C GLY A 4 10.43 18.82 -17.01
N SER A 5 10.74 19.49 -15.89
CA SER A 5 11.08 18.81 -14.63
C SER A 5 9.88 18.17 -13.93
N ARG A 6 8.66 18.72 -14.08
CA ARG A 6 7.45 18.16 -13.48
C ARG A 6 6.99 16.87 -14.17
N ALA A 7 7.23 16.74 -15.48
CA ALA A 7 6.79 15.60 -16.28
C ALA A 7 7.57 14.30 -15.98
N TYR A 8 8.85 14.38 -15.58
CA TYR A 8 9.67 13.21 -15.23
C TYR A 8 9.52 12.75 -13.76
N LEU A 9 8.89 13.55 -12.90
CA LEU A 9 8.72 13.23 -11.47
C LEU A 9 7.48 12.37 -11.19
N VAL A 10 6.59 12.19 -12.17
CA VAL A 10 5.33 11.44 -12.04
C VAL A 10 5.45 9.95 -12.46
N PRO A 11 6.22 9.56 -13.51
CA PRO A 11 6.28 8.17 -13.97
C PRO A 11 6.97 7.20 -13.00
N LEU A 12 8.06 7.64 -12.37
CA LEU A 12 8.85 6.83 -11.44
C LEU A 12 8.01 6.38 -10.23
N PRO A 13 7.31 7.28 -9.52
CA PRO A 13 6.40 6.90 -8.45
C PRO A 13 5.33 5.90 -8.90
N LEU A 14 4.66 6.15 -10.03
CA LEU A 14 3.61 5.25 -10.55
C LEU A 14 4.12 3.83 -10.75
N SER A 15 5.31 3.68 -11.34
CA SER A 15 5.93 2.37 -11.56
C SER A 15 6.27 1.66 -10.25
N ALA A 16 6.76 2.40 -9.24
CA ALA A 16 7.03 1.87 -7.91
C ALA A 16 5.74 1.44 -7.21
N TYR A 17 4.67 2.25 -7.30
CA TYR A 17 3.34 1.91 -6.78
C TYR A 17 2.79 0.63 -7.40
N ALA A 18 2.91 0.47 -8.72
CA ALA A 18 2.45 -0.72 -9.41
C ALA A 18 3.20 -1.97 -8.96
N ALA A 19 4.54 -1.93 -8.97
CA ALA A 19 5.38 -3.05 -8.56
C ALA A 19 5.12 -3.44 -7.10
N MET A 20 5.13 -2.46 -6.19
CA MET A 20 4.91 -2.71 -4.77
C MET A 20 3.48 -3.15 -4.48
N SER A 21 2.47 -2.67 -5.22
CA SER A 21 1.09 -3.17 -5.10
C SER A 21 0.99 -4.66 -5.43
N ILE A 22 1.69 -5.13 -6.48
CA ILE A 22 1.70 -6.56 -6.84
C ILE A 22 2.36 -7.38 -5.71
N VAL A 23 3.54 -6.94 -5.25
CA VAL A 23 4.26 -7.61 -4.15
C VAL A 23 3.40 -7.71 -2.90
N THR A 24 2.78 -6.59 -2.49
CA THR A 24 1.90 -6.54 -1.31
C THR A 24 0.67 -7.42 -1.48
N PHE A 25 0.04 -7.42 -2.65
CA PHE A 25 -1.12 -8.28 -2.92
C PHE A 25 -0.77 -9.76 -2.77
N VAL A 26 0.37 -10.18 -3.34
CA VAL A 26 0.87 -11.55 -3.23
C VAL A 26 1.19 -11.89 -1.77
N ALA A 27 1.85 -10.99 -1.02
CA ALA A 27 2.17 -11.21 0.39
C ALA A 27 0.91 -11.46 1.25
N TYR A 28 -0.15 -10.67 1.05
CA TYR A 28 -1.43 -10.88 1.73
C TYR A 28 -2.08 -12.22 1.34
N GLY A 29 -2.03 -12.60 0.06
CA GLY A 29 -2.51 -13.90 -0.43
C GLY A 29 -1.74 -15.07 0.18
N VAL A 30 -0.41 -14.96 0.24
CA VAL A 30 0.47 -15.94 0.90
C VAL A 30 0.14 -16.05 2.38
N ASP A 31 -0.03 -14.93 3.09
CA ASP A 31 -0.42 -14.98 4.51
C ASP A 31 -1.78 -15.67 4.71
N LYS A 32 -2.76 -15.38 3.85
CA LYS A 32 -4.07 -16.07 3.87
C LYS A 32 -3.92 -17.58 3.64
N SER A 33 -3.06 -17.97 2.70
CA SER A 33 -2.78 -19.38 2.41
C SER A 33 -2.03 -20.08 3.55
N ARG A 34 -1.10 -19.39 4.23
CA ARG A 34 -0.41 -19.90 5.43
C ARG A 34 -1.38 -20.09 6.58
N ALA A 35 -2.30 -19.14 6.79
CA ALA A 35 -3.35 -19.24 7.80
C ALA A 35 -4.24 -20.48 7.61
N ARG A 36 -4.62 -20.80 6.37
CA ARG A 36 -5.43 -21.98 6.05
C ARG A 36 -4.69 -23.30 6.26
N ARG A 37 -3.37 -23.30 6.08
CA ARG A 37 -2.50 -24.48 6.20
C ARG A 37 -1.88 -24.64 7.59
N GLY A 38 -2.29 -23.85 8.58
CA GLY A 38 -1.72 -23.87 9.93
C GLY A 38 -0.23 -23.51 9.99
N ARG A 39 0.30 -22.82 8.97
CA ARG A 39 1.71 -22.40 8.92
C ARG A 39 1.90 -21.06 9.61
N TRP A 40 3.15 -20.77 9.98
CA TRP A 40 3.53 -19.48 10.56
C TRP A 40 3.08 -18.30 9.68
N ARG A 41 2.40 -17.33 10.29
CA ARG A 41 1.80 -16.17 9.61
C ARG A 41 2.84 -15.08 9.38
N ILE A 42 2.65 -14.28 8.34
CA ILE A 42 3.46 -13.09 8.11
C ILE A 42 3.14 -12.08 9.22
N PRO A 43 4.15 -11.51 9.91
CA PRO A 43 3.93 -10.48 10.92
C PRO A 43 3.16 -9.28 10.36
N GLU A 44 2.26 -8.71 11.16
CA GLU A 44 1.46 -7.54 10.75
C GLU A 44 2.34 -6.34 10.40
N ALA A 45 3.43 -6.16 11.15
CA ALA A 45 4.42 -5.12 10.87
C ALA A 45 5.00 -5.25 9.44
N THR A 46 5.27 -6.48 8.96
CA THR A 46 5.77 -6.70 7.60
C THR A 46 4.74 -6.32 6.55
N LEU A 47 3.46 -6.67 6.76
CA LEU A 47 2.39 -6.28 5.83
C LEU A 47 2.24 -4.76 5.77
N HIS A 48 2.26 -4.07 6.92
CA HIS A 48 2.20 -2.62 6.99
C HIS A 48 3.46 -1.94 6.42
N LEU A 49 4.65 -2.53 6.55
CA LEU A 49 5.86 -2.04 5.89
C LEU A 49 5.72 -2.10 4.37
N LEU A 50 5.15 -3.19 3.84
CA LEU A 50 4.87 -3.31 2.40
C LEU A 50 3.79 -2.32 1.94
N ASP A 51 2.74 -2.11 2.75
CA ASP A 51 1.73 -1.08 2.48
C ASP A 51 2.37 0.32 2.44
N ALA A 52 3.26 0.61 3.41
CA ALA A 52 3.96 1.87 3.54
C ALA A 52 4.98 2.11 2.42
N ALA A 53 5.60 1.06 1.89
CA ALA A 53 6.48 1.11 0.73
C ALA A 53 5.69 1.20 -0.59
N CYS A 54 4.71 2.12 -0.67
CA CYS A 54 3.83 2.32 -1.83
C CYS A 54 2.91 1.14 -2.21
N GLY A 55 2.85 0.07 -1.43
CA GLY A 55 2.06 -1.12 -1.74
C GLY A 55 0.61 -1.08 -1.25
N TRP A 56 0.20 -0.02 -0.54
CA TRP A 56 -1.15 0.09 0.05
C TRP A 56 -2.32 -0.10 -0.94
N PRO A 57 -2.26 0.27 -2.24
CA PRO A 57 -3.36 -0.01 -3.17
C PRO A 57 -3.53 -1.52 -3.40
N GLY A 58 -2.43 -2.24 -3.57
CA GLY A 58 -2.41 -3.71 -3.62
C GLY A 58 -2.86 -4.35 -2.32
N GLY A 59 -2.46 -3.78 -1.18
CA GLY A 59 -2.94 -4.16 0.15
C GLY A 59 -4.46 -4.01 0.28
N LEU A 60 -5.04 -2.88 -0.14
CA LEU A 60 -6.49 -2.64 -0.13
C LEU A 60 -7.22 -3.64 -1.03
N ALA A 61 -6.72 -3.88 -2.24
CA ALA A 61 -7.28 -4.87 -3.15
C ALA A 61 -7.25 -6.28 -2.54
N ALA A 62 -6.13 -6.66 -1.91
CA ALA A 62 -5.97 -7.95 -1.25
C ALA A 62 -6.87 -8.10 -0.02
N GLN A 63 -7.06 -7.04 0.78
CA GLN A 63 -7.99 -7.03 1.90
C GLN A 63 -9.41 -7.34 1.44
N ARG A 64 -9.87 -6.70 0.35
CA ARG A 64 -11.20 -6.94 -0.23
C ARG A 64 -11.32 -8.34 -0.82
N PHE A 65 -10.34 -8.77 -1.61
CA PHE A 65 -10.37 -10.05 -2.32
C PHE A 65 -10.27 -11.26 -1.37
N PHE A 66 -9.29 -11.25 -0.44
CA PHE A 66 -9.08 -12.35 0.50
C PHE A 66 -9.90 -12.24 1.79
N ARG A 67 -10.68 -11.15 1.94
CA ARG A 67 -11.36 -10.75 3.19
C ARG A 67 -10.37 -10.76 4.36
N HIS A 68 -9.19 -10.23 4.11
CA HIS A 68 -8.07 -10.30 5.03
C HIS A 68 -8.16 -9.17 6.07
N LYS A 69 -8.36 -9.52 7.35
CA LYS A 69 -8.33 -8.58 8.49
C LYS A 69 -9.18 -7.30 8.33
N VAL A 70 -10.26 -7.38 7.57
CA VAL A 70 -11.22 -6.27 7.37
C VAL A 70 -11.94 -5.90 8.67
N ARG A 71 -12.19 -6.87 9.55
CA ARG A 71 -12.85 -6.66 10.85
C ARG A 71 -11.89 -6.39 12.02
N LYS A 72 -10.57 -6.46 11.81
CA LYS A 72 -9.59 -6.28 12.88
C LYS A 72 -9.24 -4.80 13.02
N THR A 73 -9.83 -4.12 14.00
CA THR A 73 -9.71 -2.66 14.19
C THR A 73 -8.27 -2.19 14.24
N SER A 74 -7.39 -2.84 15.03
CA SER A 74 -5.99 -2.42 15.14
C SER A 74 -5.25 -2.48 13.81
N PHE A 75 -5.51 -3.49 12.99
CA PHE A 75 -4.94 -3.61 11.65
C PHE A 75 -5.46 -2.52 10.70
N GLN A 76 -6.75 -2.22 10.77
CA GLN A 76 -7.38 -1.17 9.96
C GLN A 76 -6.86 0.22 10.34
N ILE A 77 -6.67 0.50 11.63
CA ILE A 77 -6.10 1.79 12.09
C ILE A 77 -4.72 2.01 11.48
N SER A 78 -3.81 1.03 11.61
CA SER A 78 -2.46 1.13 11.04
C SER A 78 -2.49 1.25 9.51
N PHE A 79 -3.34 0.48 8.84
CA PHE A 79 -3.49 0.54 7.39
C PHE A 79 -3.98 1.92 6.92
N TRP A 80 -5.06 2.45 7.51
CA TRP A 80 -5.61 3.74 7.12
C TRP A 80 -4.71 4.91 7.46
N ALA A 81 -3.92 4.82 8.54
CA ALA A 81 -2.87 5.80 8.83
C ALA A 81 -1.85 5.88 7.68
N ILE A 82 -1.40 4.73 7.16
CA ILE A 82 -0.48 4.67 6.01
C ILE A 82 -1.12 5.28 4.75
N VAL A 83 -2.38 4.97 4.48
CA VAL A 83 -3.11 5.55 3.33
C VAL A 83 -3.21 7.08 3.47
N ALA A 84 -3.58 7.56 4.66
CA ALA A 84 -3.72 8.99 4.93
C ALA A 84 -2.39 9.74 4.72
N ILE A 85 -1.27 9.18 5.18
CA ILE A 85 0.07 9.77 4.98
C ILE A 85 0.39 9.90 3.48
N HIS A 86 0.14 8.86 2.69
CA HIS A 86 0.39 8.93 1.24
C HIS A 86 -0.52 9.93 0.54
N VAL A 87 -1.81 9.94 0.88
CA VAL A 87 -2.77 10.89 0.30
C VAL A 87 -2.38 12.32 0.67
N ALA A 88 -1.99 12.58 1.92
CA ALA A 88 -1.53 13.90 2.35
C ALA A 88 -0.26 14.33 1.61
N PHE A 89 0.73 13.44 1.48
CA PHE A 89 1.97 13.69 0.75
C PHE A 89 1.70 14.04 -0.72
N TRP A 90 0.89 13.23 -1.42
CA TRP A 90 0.57 13.47 -2.83
C TRP A 90 -0.30 14.71 -3.02
N SER A 91 -1.26 14.95 -2.13
CA SER A 91 -2.08 16.17 -2.15
C SER A 91 -1.20 17.40 -2.00
N TRP A 92 -0.31 17.44 -1.00
CA TRP A 92 0.66 18.53 -0.81
C TRP A 92 1.55 18.74 -2.04
N ARG A 93 1.99 17.64 -2.67
CA ARG A 93 2.92 17.70 -3.80
C ARG A 93 2.28 18.14 -5.13
N LEU A 94 0.99 17.84 -5.31
CA LEU A 94 0.25 18.08 -6.56
C LEU A 94 -0.64 19.32 -6.50
N LEU A 95 -1.12 19.70 -5.31
CA LEU A 95 -1.89 20.94 -5.15
C LEU A 95 -0.95 22.14 -5.30
N PRO A 96 -1.29 23.13 -6.14
CA PRO A 96 -0.55 24.38 -6.16
C PRO A 96 -0.69 25.06 -4.79
N ALA A 97 0.44 25.37 -4.14
CA ALA A 97 0.47 26.45 -3.17
C ALA A 97 0.18 27.73 -3.98
N TRP A 98 -0.97 28.33 -3.71
CA TRP A 98 -1.47 29.55 -4.32
C TRP A 98 -0.45 30.70 -4.25
#